data_AF-A0A372QCI6-F1
#
_entry.id   AF-A0A372QCI6-F1
#
_cell.length_a   1.000
_cell.length_b   1.000
_cell.length_c   1.000
_cell.angle_alpha   90.00
_cell.angle_beta   90.00
_cell.angle_gamma   90.00
#
_symmetry.space_group_name_H-M   'P 1'
#
loop_
_entity.id
_entity.type
_entity.pdbx_description
1 polymer ?
#
loop_
_entity_poly.entity_id
_entity_poly.type
_entity_poly.pdbx_seq_one_letter_code
_entity_poly.pdbx_strand_id
1 'polypeptide(L)'
;MSEKKEITPFLYGVHSQIADEMSEIFFNTVCNTLKTFVTDSFLQAMFLKSSDNAVNKATFLTTTFGEDANPKNYLEQSKATNIQPMTLSALADSDPNLEDSDDSAKDDDTDIIIESTLITLTSNPVPIS
;
A
#
# COMPACT_ATOMS: atom_id res chain seq x y z
N MET A 1 -28.35 29.60 53.37
CA MET A 1 -27.32 28.86 52.62
C MET A 1 -28.01 28.32 51.38
N SER A 2 -27.55 28.69 50.19
CA SER A 2 -28.17 28.26 48.92
C SER A 2 -27.52 26.97 48.49
N GLU A 3 -28.29 25.88 48.47
CA GLU A 3 -27.85 24.60 47.92
C GLU A 3 -27.54 24.78 46.43
N LYS A 4 -26.27 24.60 46.04
CA LYS A 4 -25.90 24.41 44.65
C LYS A 4 -26.36 23.02 44.26
N LYS A 5 -27.51 22.95 43.58
CA LYS A 5 -27.92 21.75 42.85
C LYS A 5 -26.84 21.45 41.82
N GLU A 6 -26.08 20.39 42.05
CA GLU A 6 -25.16 19.82 41.09
C GLU A 6 -25.97 19.38 39.86
N ILE A 7 -25.76 20.05 38.74
CA ILE A 7 -26.41 19.72 37.47
C ILE A 7 -25.63 18.51 36.93
N THR A 8 -26.13 17.31 37.21
CA THR A 8 -25.72 16.09 36.52
C THR A 8 -25.89 16.29 35.01
N PRO A 9 -25.02 15.68 34.16
CA PRO A 9 -24.98 15.94 32.73
C PRO A 9 -26.19 15.27 32.04
N PHE A 10 -27.38 15.85 32.22
CA PHE A 10 -28.64 15.43 31.61
C PHE A 10 -28.79 15.93 30.16
N LEU A 11 -27.72 16.53 29.62
CA LEU A 11 -27.69 17.20 28.31
C LEU A 11 -26.81 16.48 27.29
N TYR A 12 -26.48 15.21 27.52
CA TYR A 12 -26.02 14.36 26.43
C TYR A 12 -27.25 13.94 25.62
N GLY A 13 -27.68 14.84 24.73
CA GLY A 13 -28.89 14.69 23.95
C GLY A 13 -28.85 13.46 23.06
N VAL A 14 -30.01 12.91 22.73
CA VAL A 14 -30.18 11.72 21.87
C VAL A 14 -29.39 11.87 20.55
N HIS A 15 -29.29 13.07 20.00
CA HIS A 15 -28.49 13.34 18.82
C HIS A 15 -26.98 13.13 19.02
N SER A 16 -26.44 13.48 20.20
CA SER A 16 -25.03 13.23 20.55
C SER A 16 -24.78 11.74 20.76
N GLN A 17 -25.71 11.03 21.41
CA GLN A 17 -25.66 9.56 21.56
C GLN A 17 -25.57 8.85 20.21
N ILE A 18 -26.46 9.21 19.28
CA ILE A 18 -26.49 8.64 17.93
C ILE A 18 -25.21 8.99 17.16
N ALA A 19 -24.71 10.22 17.28
CA ALA A 19 -23.48 10.62 16.59
C ALA A 19 -22.26 9.82 17.05
N ASP A 20 -22.15 9.57 18.36
CA ASP A 20 -21.02 8.83 18.92
C ASP A 20 -21.12 7.34 18.57
N GLU A 21 -22.31 6.74 18.63
CA GLU A 21 -22.53 5.34 18.22
C GLU A 21 -22.21 5.13 16.73
N MET A 22 -22.68 6.03 15.86
CA MET A 22 -22.38 5.94 14.43
C MET A 22 -20.89 6.14 14.14
N SER A 23 -20.22 7.01 14.91
CA SER A 23 -18.77 7.20 14.82
C SER A 23 -18.03 5.93 15.24
N GLU A 24 -18.43 5.31 16.35
CA GLU A 24 -17.85 4.06 16.83
C GLU A 24 -18.03 2.93 15.80
N ILE A 25 -19.23 2.77 15.24
CA ILE A 25 -19.51 1.79 14.19
C ILE A 25 -18.62 2.05 12.97
N PHE A 26 -18.50 3.30 12.53
CA PHE A 26 -17.66 3.68 11.40
C PHE A 26 -16.18 3.33 11.66
N PHE A 27 -15.62 3.77 12.79
CA PHE A 27 -14.22 3.52 13.12
C PHE A 27 -13.93 2.03 13.28
N ASN A 28 -14.80 1.29 13.97
CA ASN A 28 -14.64 -0.15 14.12
C ASN A 28 -14.71 -0.87 12.77
N THR A 29 -15.61 -0.44 11.87
CA THR A 29 -15.71 -1.00 10.52
C THR A 29 -14.43 -0.74 9.73
N VAL A 30 -13.95 0.51 9.69
CA VAL A 30 -12.71 0.87 8.98
C VAL A 30 -11.51 0.12 9.55
N CYS A 31 -11.35 0.08 10.87
CA CYS A 31 -10.26 -0.64 11.53
C CYS A 31 -10.29 -2.13 11.21
N ASN A 32 -11.46 -2.76 11.28
CA ASN A 32 -11.60 -4.19 10.97
C ASN A 32 -11.34 -4.47 9.49
N THR A 33 -11.84 -3.64 8.57
CA THR A 33 -11.57 -3.78 7.13
C THR A 33 -10.08 -3.63 6.83
N LEU A 34 -9.41 -2.63 7.41
CA LEU A 34 -7.97 -2.44 7.25
C LEU A 34 -7.18 -3.61 7.83
N LYS A 35 -7.56 -4.09 9.01
CA LYS A 35 -6.94 -5.27 9.61
C LYS A 35 -7.05 -6.47 8.69
N THR A 36 -8.25 -6.81 8.25
CA THR A 36 -8.50 -7.94 7.32
C THR A 36 -7.74 -7.77 6.00
N PHE A 37 -7.68 -6.56 5.44
CA PHE A 37 -6.92 -6.26 4.23
C PHE A 37 -5.43 -6.61 4.36
N VAL A 38 -4.85 -6.34 5.54
CA VAL A 38 -3.46 -6.61 5.86
C VAL A 38 -3.22 -8.09 6.20
N THR A 39 -4.01 -8.65 7.12
CA THR A 39 -3.68 -9.92 7.77
C THR A 39 -4.20 -11.15 7.05
N ASP A 40 -5.37 -11.07 6.42
CA ASP A 40 -6.13 -12.26 6.00
C ASP A 40 -6.62 -12.19 4.55
N SER A 41 -6.17 -11.17 3.80
CA SER A 41 -6.69 -10.88 2.46
C SER A 41 -5.53 -10.53 1.52
N PHE A 42 -5.58 -9.35 0.92
CA PHE A 42 -4.73 -8.98 -0.21
C PHE A 42 -3.24 -8.99 0.11
N LEU A 43 -2.78 -8.27 1.14
CA LEU A 43 -1.33 -8.16 1.40
C LEU A 43 -0.72 -9.50 1.81
N GLN A 44 -1.45 -10.28 2.60
CA GLN A 44 -1.01 -11.63 2.93
C GLN A 44 -0.85 -12.48 1.66
N ALA A 45 -1.86 -12.52 0.79
CA ALA A 45 -1.79 -13.27 -0.47
C ALA A 45 -0.67 -12.77 -1.41
N MET A 46 -0.44 -11.46 -1.44
CA MET A 46 0.56 -10.80 -2.28
C MET A 46 2.01 -11.16 -1.89
N PHE A 47 2.24 -11.42 -0.61
CA PHE A 47 3.58 -11.65 -0.04
C PHE A 47 3.75 -13.03 0.62
N LEU A 48 2.76 -13.92 0.48
CA LEU A 48 2.85 -15.28 1.01
C LEU A 48 3.96 -16.03 0.28
N LYS A 49 5.00 -16.40 1.03
CA LYS A 49 6.17 -17.11 0.52
C LYS A 49 5.92 -18.62 0.65
N SER A 50 5.09 -19.20 -0.22
CA SER A 50 4.89 -20.65 -0.29
C SER A 50 5.63 -21.25 -1.50
N SER A 51 6.26 -22.41 -1.30
CA SER A 51 7.00 -23.13 -2.36
C SER A 51 6.08 -23.73 -3.44
N ASP A 52 4.79 -23.89 -3.13
CA ASP A 52 3.87 -24.73 -3.91
C ASP A 52 2.96 -23.91 -4.84
N ASN A 53 3.02 -22.58 -4.76
CA ASN A 53 2.26 -21.66 -5.60
C ASN A 53 2.97 -20.30 -5.61
N ALA A 54 3.94 -20.13 -6.50
CA ALA A 54 4.43 -18.79 -6.85
C ALA A 54 3.28 -18.03 -7.55
N VAL A 55 2.47 -17.31 -6.77
CA VAL A 55 1.44 -16.45 -7.32
C VAL A 55 2.14 -15.40 -8.18
N ASN A 56 1.90 -15.43 -9.49
CA ASN A 56 2.36 -14.36 -10.38
C ASN A 56 1.74 -13.04 -9.93
N LYS A 57 2.57 -12.19 -9.31
CA LYS A 57 2.13 -11.00 -8.59
C LYS A 57 1.54 -9.96 -9.53
N ALA A 58 2.10 -9.80 -10.74
CA ALA A 58 1.52 -8.95 -11.78
C ALA A 58 0.10 -9.39 -12.18
N THR A 59 -0.10 -10.70 -12.35
CA THR A 59 -1.41 -11.28 -12.69
C THR A 59 -2.38 -11.09 -11.53
N PHE A 60 -1.93 -11.33 -10.30
CA PHE A 60 -2.75 -11.14 -9.10
C PHE A 60 -3.19 -9.67 -8.89
N LEU A 61 -2.28 -8.72 -9.14
CA LEU A 61 -2.59 -7.28 -9.13
C LEU A 61 -3.62 -6.93 -10.21
N THR A 62 -3.43 -7.42 -11.44
CA THR A 62 -4.31 -7.12 -12.57
C THR A 62 -5.70 -7.76 -12.39
N THR A 63 -5.80 -8.96 -11.84
CA THR A 63 -7.10 -9.58 -11.54
C THR A 63 -7.83 -8.91 -10.39
N THR A 64 -7.10 -8.34 -9.43
CA THR A 64 -7.69 -7.65 -8.26
C THR A 64 -8.10 -6.22 -8.57
N PHE A 65 -7.25 -5.46 -9.26
CA PHE A 65 -7.42 -4.01 -9.48
C PHE A 65 -7.70 -3.62 -10.93
N GLY A 66 -7.70 -4.59 -11.86
CA GLY A 66 -8.00 -4.37 -13.27
C GLY A 66 -6.80 -3.90 -14.09
N GLU A 67 -7.09 -3.45 -15.32
CA GLU A 67 -6.10 -3.06 -16.32
C GLU A 67 -5.20 -1.91 -15.84
N ASP A 68 -5.71 -1.04 -14.96
CA ASP A 68 -4.92 0.06 -14.42
C ASP A 68 -3.69 -0.45 -13.68
N ALA A 69 -3.73 -1.64 -13.06
CA ALA A 69 -2.61 -2.25 -12.35
C ALA A 69 -1.64 -3.06 -13.25
N ASN A 70 -1.88 -3.09 -14.56
CA ASN A 70 -1.04 -3.81 -15.50
C ASN A 70 0.40 -3.24 -15.52
N PRO A 71 1.44 -4.10 -15.48
CA PRO A 71 2.84 -3.66 -15.62
C PRO A 71 3.13 -2.76 -16.83
N LYS A 72 2.35 -2.89 -17.92
CA LYS A 72 2.45 -1.99 -19.09
C LYS A 72 2.24 -0.52 -18.74
N ASN A 73 1.54 -0.24 -17.64
CA ASN A 73 1.23 1.12 -17.19
C ASN A 73 2.23 1.65 -16.15
N TYR A 74 3.24 0.89 -15.72
CA TYR A 74 4.13 1.29 -14.63
C TYR A 74 4.89 2.60 -14.90
N LEU A 75 5.21 2.90 -16.17
CA LEU A 75 5.79 4.19 -16.51
C LEU A 75 4.84 5.36 -16.21
N GLU A 76 3.57 5.26 -16.58
CA GLU A 76 2.60 6.34 -16.32
C GLU A 76 2.20 6.39 -14.84
N GLN A 77 2.06 5.23 -14.19
CA GLN A 77 1.83 5.17 -12.75
C GLN A 77 2.98 5.77 -11.94
N SER A 78 4.22 5.55 -12.37
CA SER A 78 5.41 6.10 -11.70
C SER A 78 5.34 7.62 -11.61
N LYS A 79 4.86 8.27 -12.67
CA LYS A 79 4.66 9.72 -12.74
C LYS A 79 3.51 10.16 -11.84
N ALA A 80 2.40 9.43 -11.84
CA ALA A 80 1.21 9.76 -11.04
C ALA A 80 1.44 9.57 -9.52
N THR A 81 2.27 8.59 -9.15
CA THR A 81 2.51 8.20 -7.75
C THR A 81 3.83 8.72 -7.19
N ASN A 82 4.71 9.27 -8.04
CA ASN A 82 6.08 9.64 -7.70
C ASN A 82 6.89 8.46 -7.11
N ILE A 83 6.69 7.26 -7.65
CA ILE A 83 7.42 6.04 -7.30
C ILE A 83 8.27 5.65 -8.50
N GLN A 84 9.52 5.25 -8.29
CA GLN A 84 10.40 4.82 -9.39
C GLN A 84 9.83 3.56 -10.09
N PRO A 85 9.82 3.48 -11.44
CA PRO A 85 9.30 2.32 -12.17
C PRO A 85 9.93 1.00 -11.73
N MET A 86 11.24 0.97 -11.47
CA MET A 86 11.95 -0.23 -11.00
C MET A 86 11.38 -0.79 -9.69
N THR A 87 10.87 0.08 -8.82
CA THR A 87 10.26 -0.31 -7.55
C THR A 87 8.91 -0.98 -7.77
N LEU A 88 8.14 -0.52 -8.77
CA LEU A 88 6.87 -1.15 -9.18
C LEU A 88 7.13 -2.52 -9.82
N SER A 89 8.16 -2.63 -10.67
CA SER A 89 8.57 -3.93 -11.25
C SER A 89 8.99 -4.92 -10.17
N ALA A 90 9.85 -4.53 -9.22
CA ALA A 90 10.29 -5.40 -8.14
C ALA A 90 9.14 -5.93 -7.26
N LEU A 91 8.06 -5.15 -7.09
CA LEU A 91 6.85 -5.59 -6.40
C LEU A 91 6.15 -6.74 -7.15
N ALA A 92 6.13 -6.67 -8.48
CA ALA A 92 5.48 -7.63 -9.37
C ALA A 92 6.35 -8.85 -9.71
N ASP A 93 7.67 -8.71 -9.62
CA ASP A 93 8.67 -9.70 -10.03
C ASP A 93 9.27 -10.50 -8.87
N SER A 94 8.73 -10.36 -7.65
CA SER A 94 9.24 -11.08 -6.47
C SER A 94 8.87 -12.57 -6.48
N ASP A 95 9.42 -13.26 -7.47
CA ASP A 95 9.69 -14.70 -7.52
C ASP A 95 10.82 -15.01 -6.52
N PRO A 96 10.67 -15.97 -5.59
CA PRO A 96 11.71 -16.30 -4.61
C PRO A 96 13.00 -16.92 -5.19
N ASN A 97 13.11 -17.09 -6.50
CA ASN A 97 14.21 -17.81 -7.16
C ASN A 97 15.23 -16.94 -7.91
N LEU A 98 15.31 -15.64 -7.60
CA LEU A 98 16.46 -14.81 -7.98
C LEU A 98 17.65 -15.06 -7.03
N GLU A 99 18.11 -16.31 -6.97
CA GLU A 99 19.49 -16.63 -6.59
C GLU A 99 20.33 -16.48 -7.87
N ASP A 100 21.33 -15.59 -7.81
CA ASP A 100 22.46 -15.45 -8.73
C ASP A 100 22.22 -15.86 -10.19
N SER A 101 21.89 -14.89 -11.03
CA SER A 101 22.25 -14.98 -12.45
C SER A 101 23.06 -13.75 -12.83
N ASP A 102 24.28 -13.72 -12.31
CA ASP A 102 25.41 -13.04 -12.95
C ASP A 102 25.76 -13.89 -14.19
N ASP A 103 25.02 -13.71 -15.30
CA ASP A 103 25.40 -14.30 -16.59
C ASP A 103 25.72 -13.21 -17.61
N SER A 104 27.02 -13.08 -17.82
CA SER A 104 27.65 -12.27 -18.83
C SER A 104 27.43 -12.86 -20.23
N ALA A 105 26.64 -12.21 -21.08
CA ALA A 105 26.76 -12.25 -22.55
C ALA A 105 25.95 -11.10 -23.16
N LYS A 106 26.61 -10.01 -23.59
CA LYS A 106 26.99 -9.74 -24.99
C LYS A 106 25.80 -9.51 -25.94
N ASP A 107 25.58 -8.22 -26.18
CA ASP A 107 25.37 -7.56 -27.48
C ASP A 107 24.16 -8.05 -28.32
N ASP A 108 23.06 -7.30 -28.23
CA ASP A 108 22.24 -6.98 -29.40
C ASP A 108 21.48 -5.66 -29.14
N ASP A 109 21.72 -4.69 -30.03
CA ASP A 109 21.12 -3.36 -30.08
C ASP A 109 19.59 -3.44 -29.99
N THR A 110 19.03 -3.05 -28.86
CA THR A 110 17.70 -2.45 -28.79
C THR A 110 17.81 -1.33 -27.77
N ASP A 111 17.87 -0.10 -28.27
CA ASP A 111 17.87 1.14 -27.50
C ASP A 111 16.60 1.27 -26.65
N ILE A 112 16.53 0.53 -25.54
CA ILE A 112 15.70 0.92 -24.41
C ILE A 112 16.55 1.92 -23.64
N ILE A 113 16.34 3.21 -23.93
CA ILE A 113 16.87 4.30 -23.13
C ILE A 113 16.23 4.19 -21.74
N ILE A 114 16.81 3.34 -20.89
CA ILE A 114 16.66 3.44 -19.44
C ILE A 114 17.56 4.63 -19.09
N GLU A 115 16.95 5.81 -19.04
CA GLU A 115 17.56 7.00 -18.47
C GLU A 115 17.80 6.74 -16.97
N SER A 116 18.89 6.04 -16.69
CA SER A 116 19.51 5.93 -15.38
C SER A 116 20.21 7.25 -15.10
N THR A 117 19.42 8.32 -14.96
CA THR A 117 19.88 9.43 -14.14
C THR A 117 19.93 8.88 -12.72
N LEU A 118 21.12 8.42 -12.33
CA LEU A 118 21.49 8.13 -10.96
C LEU A 118 21.40 9.45 -10.20
N ILE A 119 20.17 9.84 -9.80
CA ILE A 119 19.96 10.92 -8.87
C ILE A 119 20.43 10.37 -7.54
N THR A 120 21.69 10.68 -7.21
CA THR A 120 22.23 10.50 -5.86
C THR A 120 21.19 11.00 -4.87
N LEU A 121 20.59 10.08 -4.11
CA LEU A 121 19.71 10.40 -2.99
C LEU A 121 20.53 11.23 -2.01
N THR A 122 20.44 12.56 -2.10
CA THR A 122 20.81 13.40 -0.96
C THR A 122 19.71 13.17 0.07
N SER A 123 19.99 12.27 1.02
CA SER A 123 19.16 12.12 2.20
C SER A 123 19.14 13.47 2.91
N ASN A 124 18.06 14.23 2.73
CA ASN A 124 17.77 15.37 3.58
C ASN A 124 16.94 14.82 4.75
N PRO A 125 17.52 14.67 5.95
CA PRO A 125 16.71 14.44 7.13
C PRO A 125 15.88 15.69 7.37
N VAL A 126 14.55 15.59 7.25
CA VAL A 126 13.65 16.61 7.79
C VAL A 126 13.79 16.56 9.32
N PRO A 127 14.29 17.62 9.97
CA PRO A 127 14.27 17.67 11.42
C PRO A 127 12.82 17.88 11.84
N ILE A 128 12.26 16.86 12.50
CA ILE A 128 10.99 16.95 13.18
C ILE A 128 11.23 17.83 14.41
N SER A 129 10.64 19.02 14.43
CA SER A 129 10.67 19.95 15.56
C SER A 129 9.55 19.68 16.55
#